data_AF-A0A3D0UL71-F1
#
_entry.id   AF-A0A3D0UL71-F1
#
_cell.length_a   1.000
_cell.length_b   1.000
_cell.length_c   1.000
_cell.angle_alpha   90.00
_cell.angle_beta   90.00
_cell.angle_gamma   90.00
#
_symmetry.space_group_name_H-M   'P 1'
#
loop_
_entity.id
_entity.type
_entity.pdbx_description
1 polymer ?
#
loop_
_entity_poly.entity_id
_entity_poly.type
_entity_poly.pdbx_seq_one_letter_code
_entity_poly.pdbx_strand_id
1 'polypeptide(L)'
;MDTVQAWTNWDRDELWRRWLASPAVRQFESGRISFEQFGQELVDEFSLPVDAGQFLDNFAQWPEGQFPGAEKLLDTLAPNYQLGCLSNTNAFHWDLMVEDMGFFKLFDYTFPSHQTGFLKPDVEAFGHAAAEMMLPPDQVLFL
;
A
#
# COMPACT_ATOMS: atom_id res chain seq x y z
N MET A 1 -13.92 -6.62 2.14
CA MET A 1 -13.80 -7.81 3.04
C MET A 1 -12.69 -8.68 2.47
N ASP A 2 -11.53 -8.75 3.14
CA ASP A 2 -10.30 -9.37 2.62
C ASP A 2 -10.50 -10.86 2.29
N THR A 3 -10.63 -11.17 1.01
CA THR A 3 -10.97 -12.52 0.52
C THR A 3 -9.90 -13.56 0.77
N VAL A 4 -8.65 -13.15 1.00
CA VAL A 4 -7.60 -14.08 1.44
C VAL A 4 -8.00 -14.71 2.78
N GLN A 5 -8.74 -14.01 3.65
CA GLN A 5 -9.32 -14.62 4.85
C GLN A 5 -10.38 -15.67 4.54
N ALA A 6 -11.12 -15.53 3.43
CA ALA A 6 -12.10 -16.53 3.01
C ALA A 6 -11.45 -17.82 2.46
N TRP A 7 -10.17 -17.73 2.06
CA TRP A 7 -9.38 -18.84 1.52
C TRP A 7 -8.39 -19.44 2.52
N THR A 8 -8.32 -18.86 3.72
CA THR A 8 -7.42 -19.30 4.79
C THR A 8 -8.22 -19.50 6.09
N ASN A 9 -7.60 -20.10 7.10
CA ASN A 9 -8.16 -20.18 8.44
C ASN A 9 -7.54 -19.12 9.37
N TRP A 10 -6.95 -18.07 8.81
CA TRP A 10 -6.27 -17.03 9.56
C TRP A 10 -7.23 -15.93 9.96
N ASP A 11 -7.08 -15.42 11.18
CA ASP A 11 -7.73 -14.17 11.55
C ASP A 11 -7.05 -12.98 10.86
N ARG A 12 -7.51 -11.77 11.19
CA ARG A 12 -7.02 -10.54 10.56
C ARG A 12 -5.56 -10.28 10.90
N ASP A 13 -5.18 -10.47 12.15
CA ASP A 13 -3.84 -10.13 12.63
C ASP A 13 -2.80 -11.10 12.07
N GLU A 14 -3.13 -12.40 12.02
CA GLU A 14 -2.29 -13.42 11.41
C GLU A 14 -2.16 -13.23 9.90
N LEU A 15 -3.25 -12.88 9.20
CA LEU A 15 -3.18 -12.54 7.77
C LEU A 15 -2.23 -11.36 7.55
N TRP A 16 -2.38 -10.26 8.29
CA TRP A 16 -1.50 -9.09 8.14
C TRP A 16 -0.05 -9.41 8.44
N ARG A 17 0.22 -10.18 9.50
CA ARG A 17 1.58 -10.60 9.85
C ARG A 17 2.23 -11.40 8.73
N ARG A 18 1.48 -12.31 8.09
CA ARG A 18 1.95 -13.10 6.94
C ARG A 18 2.10 -12.26 5.69
N TRP A 19 1.15 -11.39 5.41
CA TRP A 19 1.19 -10.47 4.27
C TRP A 19 2.45 -9.60 4.29
N LEU A 20 2.71 -8.94 5.43
CA LEU A 20 3.89 -8.07 5.59
C LEU A 20 5.23 -8.82 5.50
N ALA A 21 5.22 -10.11 5.84
CA ALA A 21 6.40 -10.98 5.78
C ALA A 21 6.56 -11.70 4.44
N SER A 22 5.54 -11.69 3.57
CA SER A 22 5.53 -12.47 2.33
C SER A 22 6.58 -11.96 1.33
N PRO A 23 7.48 -12.82 0.84
CA PRO A 23 8.38 -12.45 -0.26
C PRO A 23 7.63 -12.02 -1.52
N ALA A 24 6.52 -12.67 -1.88
CA ALA A 24 5.72 -12.30 -3.05
C ALA A 24 5.13 -10.90 -2.90
N VAL A 25 4.48 -10.61 -1.77
CA VAL A 25 3.94 -9.28 -1.45
C VAL A 25 5.03 -8.22 -1.49
N ARG A 26 6.15 -8.45 -0.78
CA ARG A 26 7.23 -7.45 -0.68
C ARG A 26 7.87 -7.18 -2.04
N GLN A 27 8.05 -8.19 -2.88
CA GLN A 27 8.55 -8.00 -4.24
C GLN A 27 7.57 -7.20 -5.10
N PHE A 28 6.27 -7.51 -5.01
CA PHE A 28 5.24 -6.83 -5.79
C PHE A 28 5.04 -5.37 -5.36
N GLU A 29 4.84 -5.13 -4.07
CA GLU A 29 4.68 -3.79 -3.49
C GLU A 29 5.97 -2.94 -3.61
N SER A 30 7.13 -3.54 -3.86
CA SER A 30 8.38 -2.81 -4.16
C SER A 30 8.64 -2.61 -5.65
N GLY A 31 7.70 -3.02 -6.52
CA GLY A 31 7.81 -2.85 -7.98
C GLY A 31 8.79 -3.81 -8.67
N ARG A 32 9.17 -4.92 -8.02
CA ARG A 32 10.18 -5.86 -8.55
C ARG A 32 9.60 -6.97 -9.43
N ILE A 33 8.32 -7.30 -9.28
CA ILE A 33 7.63 -8.33 -10.05
C ILE A 33 6.32 -7.80 -10.63
N SER A 34 5.83 -8.45 -11.69
CA SER A 34 4.56 -8.08 -12.34
C SER A 34 3.34 -8.53 -11.54
N PHE A 35 2.17 -8.05 -11.94
CA PHE A 35 0.89 -8.44 -11.34
C PHE A 35 0.61 -9.95 -11.51
N GLU A 36 0.92 -10.49 -12.68
CA GLU A 36 0.75 -11.91 -12.99
C GLU A 36 1.71 -12.78 -12.18
N GLN A 37 2.98 -12.35 -12.06
CA GLN A 37 3.97 -13.05 -11.23
C GLN A 37 3.55 -13.05 -9.76
N PHE A 38 3.08 -11.91 -9.25
CA PHE A 38 2.55 -11.80 -7.89
C PHE A 38 1.43 -12.81 -7.61
N GLY A 39 0.46 -12.92 -8.53
CA GLY A 39 -0.65 -13.86 -8.36
C GLY A 39 -0.20 -15.31 -8.28
N GLN A 40 0.72 -15.72 -9.15
CA GLN A 40 1.27 -17.08 -9.12
C GLN A 40 2.07 -17.33 -7.83
N GLU A 41 2.99 -16.43 -7.49
CA GLU A 41 3.86 -16.58 -6.32
C GLU A 41 3.08 -16.59 -5.01
N LEU A 42 2.07 -15.71 -4.86
CA LEU A 42 1.31 -15.64 -3.62
C LEU A 42 0.38 -16.84 -3.42
N VAL A 43 -0.29 -17.30 -4.48
CA VAL A 43 -1.12 -18.51 -4.43
C VAL A 43 -0.28 -19.71 -4.00
N ASP A 44 0.92 -19.87 -4.57
CA ASP A 44 1.84 -20.94 -4.20
C ASP A 44 2.37 -20.76 -2.77
N GLU A 45 2.82 -19.56 -2.41
CA GLU A 45 3.39 -19.22 -1.09
C GLU A 45 2.40 -19.49 0.05
N PHE A 46 1.14 -19.07 -0.12
CA PHE A 46 0.10 -19.23 0.89
C PHE A 46 -0.67 -20.55 0.73
N SER A 47 -0.36 -21.35 -0.30
CA SER A 47 -1.07 -22.59 -0.62
C SER A 47 -2.58 -22.37 -0.73
N LEU A 48 -2.97 -21.30 -1.42
CA LEU A 48 -4.38 -20.92 -1.54
C LEU A 48 -5.15 -21.98 -2.36
N PRO A 49 -6.41 -22.28 -2.01
CA PRO A 49 -7.26 -23.24 -2.71
C PRO A 49 -7.88 -22.68 -4.01
N VAL A 50 -7.25 -21.68 -4.63
CA VAL A 50 -7.71 -20.98 -5.84
C VAL A 50 -6.55 -20.81 -6.82
N ASP A 51 -6.84 -20.55 -8.09
CA ASP A 51 -5.79 -20.21 -9.06
C ASP A 51 -5.41 -18.72 -9.03
N ALA A 52 -4.29 -18.40 -9.68
CA ALA A 52 -3.76 -17.04 -9.74
C ALA A 52 -4.74 -16.05 -10.38
N GLY A 53 -5.51 -16.46 -11.38
CA GLY A 53 -6.49 -15.59 -12.05
C GLY A 53 -7.61 -15.19 -11.09
N GLN A 54 -8.19 -16.17 -10.40
CA GLN A 54 -9.23 -15.93 -9.40
C GLN A 54 -8.73 -15.07 -8.24
N PHE A 55 -7.48 -15.28 -7.80
CA PHE A 55 -6.84 -14.44 -6.80
C PHE A 55 -6.70 -12.99 -7.29
N LEU A 56 -6.13 -12.77 -8.47
CA LEU A 56 -5.86 -11.44 -9.02
C LEU A 56 -7.15 -10.66 -9.35
N ASP A 57 -8.17 -11.33 -9.90
CA ASP A 57 -9.49 -10.74 -10.16
C ASP A 57 -10.08 -10.18 -8.87
N ASN A 58 -9.91 -10.90 -7.76
CA ASN A 58 -10.35 -10.41 -6.48
C ASN A 58 -9.47 -9.28 -5.94
N PHE A 59 -8.15 -9.47 -5.96
CA PHE A 59 -7.20 -8.50 -5.46
C PHE A 59 -7.36 -7.14 -6.16
N ALA A 60 -7.71 -7.12 -7.45
CA ALA A 60 -8.00 -5.91 -8.21
C ALA A 60 -9.12 -5.04 -7.61
N GLN A 61 -10.03 -5.62 -6.83
CA GLN A 61 -11.18 -4.94 -6.22
C GLN A 61 -10.90 -4.43 -4.80
N TRP A 62 -9.69 -4.62 -4.26
CA TRP A 62 -9.36 -4.22 -2.89
C TRP A 62 -9.38 -2.71 -2.63
N PRO A 63 -9.04 -1.83 -3.58
CA PRO A 63 -9.20 -0.39 -3.36
C PRO A 63 -10.67 0.00 -3.20
N GLU A 64 -11.09 0.39 -2.00
CA GLU A 64 -12.48 0.75 -1.66
C GLU A 64 -12.75 2.29 -1.69
N GLY A 65 -11.75 3.10 -2.08
CA GLY A 65 -11.84 4.56 -2.14
C GLY A 65 -11.53 5.26 -0.81
N GLN A 66 -11.77 6.58 -0.76
CA GLN A 66 -11.43 7.41 0.40
C GLN A 66 -12.46 7.32 1.53
N PHE A 67 -11.98 7.36 2.78
CA PHE A 67 -12.87 7.47 3.94
C PHE A 67 -13.62 8.81 3.95
N PRO A 68 -14.91 8.83 4.34
CA PRO A 68 -15.66 10.07 4.48
C PRO A 68 -14.93 11.09 5.37
N GLY A 69 -14.71 12.30 4.83
CA GLY A 69 -14.04 13.38 5.55
C GLY A 69 -12.51 13.42 5.44
N ALA A 70 -11.87 12.45 4.77
CA ALA A 70 -10.42 12.44 4.56
C ALA A 70 -9.95 13.70 3.81
N GLU A 71 -10.58 14.05 2.70
CA GLU A 71 -10.29 15.26 1.93
C GLU A 71 -10.43 16.54 2.79
N LYS A 72 -11.55 16.69 3.49
CA LYS A 72 -11.79 17.83 4.39
C LYS A 72 -10.73 17.94 5.50
N LEU A 73 -10.25 16.80 6.02
CA LEU A 73 -9.19 16.78 7.02
C LEU A 73 -7.88 17.30 6.42
N LEU A 74 -7.48 16.80 5.25
CA LEU A 74 -6.28 17.24 4.55
C LEU A 74 -6.34 18.73 4.23
N ASP A 75 -7.47 19.22 3.70
CA ASP A 75 -7.69 20.65 3.44
C ASP A 75 -7.53 21.54 4.69
N THR A 76 -7.94 21.03 5.86
CA THR A 76 -7.80 21.76 7.12
C THR A 76 -6.35 21.80 7.60
N LEU A 77 -5.55 20.78 7.28
CA LEU A 77 -4.16 20.67 7.69
C LEU A 77 -3.20 21.38 6.75
N ALA A 78 -3.47 21.36 5.43
CA ALA A 78 -2.59 21.87 4.39
C ALA A 78 -2.05 23.31 4.62
N PRO A 79 -2.81 24.27 5.19
CA PRO A 79 -2.27 25.62 5.45
C PRO A 79 -1.18 25.68 6.52
N ASN A 80 -1.07 24.67 7.39
CA ASN A 80 -0.20 24.70 8.57
C ASN A 80 0.83 23.56 8.62
N TYR A 81 0.71 22.56 7.77
CA TYR A 81 1.54 21.36 7.77
C TYR A 81 1.94 20.97 6.35
N GLN A 82 3.15 20.41 6.20
CA GLN A 82 3.52 19.67 5.00
C GLN A 82 2.87 18.29 5.04
N LEU A 83 2.15 17.92 3.98
CA LEU A 83 1.39 16.68 3.92
C LEU A 83 2.11 15.65 3.04
N GLY A 84 2.45 14.50 3.63
CA GLY A 84 3.07 13.38 2.93
C GLY A 84 2.20 12.12 2.96
N CYS A 85 2.11 11.41 1.85
CA CYS A 85 1.49 10.10 1.75
C CYS A 85 2.56 9.01 1.61
N LEU A 86 2.85 8.27 2.69
CA LEU A 86 3.74 7.09 2.64
C LEU A 86 2.88 5.83 2.57
N SER A 87 2.87 5.16 1.41
CA SER A 87 1.93 4.07 1.12
C SER A 87 2.64 2.82 0.60
N ASN A 88 2.43 1.70 1.29
CA ASN A 88 2.68 0.39 0.68
C ASN A 88 1.60 0.17 -0.37
N THR A 89 1.98 0.15 -1.63
CA THR A 89 1.08 -0.02 -2.76
C THR A 89 1.84 -0.60 -3.93
N ASN A 90 1.12 -1.04 -4.95
CA ASN A 90 1.65 -1.64 -6.16
C ASN A 90 1.22 -0.82 -7.39
N ALA A 91 1.88 -1.04 -8.53
CA ALA A 91 1.59 -0.31 -9.76
C ALA A 91 0.11 -0.45 -10.18
N PHE A 92 -0.44 -1.66 -10.12
CA PHE A 92 -1.82 -1.94 -10.53
C PHE A 92 -2.84 -1.14 -9.72
N HIS A 93 -2.77 -1.19 -8.39
CA HIS A 93 -3.67 -0.41 -7.53
C HIS A 93 -3.39 1.08 -7.60
N TRP A 94 -2.12 1.48 -7.74
CA TRP A 94 -1.76 2.89 -7.85
C TRP A 94 -2.38 3.54 -9.08
N ASP A 95 -2.33 2.88 -10.24
CA ASP A 95 -2.93 3.39 -11.47
C ASP A 95 -4.45 3.56 -11.29
N LEU A 96 -5.14 2.59 -10.69
CA LEU A 96 -6.57 2.69 -10.38
C LEU A 96 -6.90 3.85 -9.41
N MET A 97 -6.01 4.11 -8.45
CA MET A 97 -6.19 5.15 -7.44
C MET A 97 -5.85 6.55 -7.96
N VAL A 98 -4.87 6.69 -8.84
CA VAL A 98 -4.43 7.98 -9.39
C VAL A 98 -5.27 8.42 -10.58
N GLU A 99 -5.92 7.51 -11.31
CA GLU A 99 -6.90 7.88 -12.34
C GLU A 99 -8.05 8.75 -11.77
N ASP A 100 -8.37 8.61 -10.47
CA ASP A 100 -9.30 9.49 -9.72
C ASP A 100 -8.59 10.73 -9.11
N MET A 101 -7.71 11.36 -9.90
CA MET A 101 -6.64 12.35 -9.61
C MET A 101 -6.82 13.42 -8.52
N GLY A 102 -8.00 13.61 -7.90
CA GLY A 102 -8.24 14.64 -6.90
C GLY A 102 -7.49 14.42 -5.59
N PHE A 103 -7.58 13.21 -5.03
CA PHE A 103 -7.16 12.96 -3.65
C PHE A 103 -5.64 13.07 -3.43
N PHE A 104 -4.83 12.47 -4.31
CA PHE A 104 -3.37 12.51 -4.15
C PHE A 104 -2.75 13.89 -4.38
N LYS A 105 -3.48 14.82 -5.03
CA LYS A 105 -3.04 16.22 -5.20
C LYS A 105 -3.13 17.04 -3.91
N LEU A 106 -3.80 16.52 -2.88
CA LEU A 106 -3.90 17.16 -1.56
C LEU A 106 -2.62 16.95 -0.73
N PHE A 107 -1.71 16.07 -1.16
CA PHE A 107 -0.43 15.87 -0.53
C PHE A 107 0.66 16.62 -1.29
N ASP A 108 1.57 17.26 -0.54
CA ASP A 108 2.79 17.87 -1.10
C ASP A 108 3.75 16.80 -1.61
N TYR A 109 3.77 15.63 -0.94
CA TYR A 109 4.65 14.51 -1.25
C TYR A 109 3.89 13.18 -1.26
N THR A 110 4.22 12.33 -2.23
CA THR A 110 3.70 10.94 -2.28
C THR A 110 4.86 9.97 -2.43
N PHE A 111 4.85 8.91 -1.63
CA PHE A 111 5.87 7.87 -1.58
C PHE A 111 5.21 6.49 -1.74
N PRO A 112 4.74 6.15 -2.95
CA PRO A 112 4.23 4.81 -3.22
C PRO A 112 5.40 3.81 -3.28
N SER A 113 5.31 2.72 -2.53
CA SER A 113 6.42 1.77 -2.36
C SER A 113 6.90 1.13 -3.66
N HIS A 114 6.01 0.93 -4.65
CA HIS A 114 6.41 0.36 -5.95
C HIS A 114 7.29 1.29 -6.78
N GLN A 115 7.30 2.60 -6.48
CA GLN A 115 8.16 3.58 -7.14
C GLN A 115 9.44 3.84 -6.34
N THR A 116 9.32 3.93 -5.01
CA THR A 116 10.47 4.20 -4.13
C THR A 116 11.31 2.97 -3.83
N GLY A 117 10.72 1.78 -3.93
CA GLY A 117 11.34 0.50 -3.56
C GLY A 117 11.42 0.24 -2.05
N PHE A 118 10.93 1.16 -1.21
CA PHE A 118 10.94 1.05 0.25
C PHE A 118 9.53 0.74 0.78
N LEU A 119 9.44 -0.19 1.73
CA LEU A 119 8.18 -0.66 2.29
C LEU A 119 8.15 -0.47 3.79
N LYS A 120 7.02 0.00 4.30
CA LYS A 120 6.69 -0.15 5.72
C LYS A 120 6.54 -1.65 6.04
N PRO A 121 6.89 -2.11 7.24
CA PRO A 121 7.34 -1.33 8.40
C PRO A 121 8.86 -1.11 8.46
N ASP A 122 9.60 -1.33 7.37
CA ASP A 122 11.05 -1.16 7.37
C ASP A 122 11.41 0.31 7.65
N VAL A 123 12.43 0.55 8.48
CA VAL A 123 12.82 1.90 8.94
C VAL A 123 13.24 2.80 7.78
N GLU A 124 13.77 2.20 6.72
CA GLU A 124 14.22 2.85 5.50
C GLU A 124 13.09 3.60 4.80
N ALA A 125 11.85 3.09 4.83
CA ALA A 125 10.70 3.77 4.22
C ALA A 125 10.39 5.11 4.90
N PHE A 126 10.44 5.14 6.24
CA PHE A 126 10.24 6.36 7.02
C PHE A 126 11.40 7.32 6.88
N GLY A 127 12.64 6.81 6.92
CA GLY A 127 13.85 7.60 6.74
C GLY A 127 13.91 8.27 5.36
N HIS A 128 13.54 7.53 4.31
CA HIS A 128 13.45 8.07 2.96
C HIS A 128 12.43 9.20 2.86
N ALA A 129 11.19 8.98 3.35
CA ALA A 129 10.15 10.01 3.32
C ALA A 129 10.56 11.29 4.08
N ALA A 130 11.10 11.16 5.29
CA ALA A 130 11.56 12.31 6.08
C ALA A 130 12.70 13.08 5.39
N ALA A 131 13.64 12.37 4.76
CA ALA A 131 14.74 12.97 4.02
C ALA A 131 14.26 13.76 2.80
N GLU A 132 13.33 13.21 2.00
CA GLU A 132 12.75 13.88 0.83
C GLU A 132 11.91 15.11 1.21
N MET A 133 11.21 15.05 2.35
CA MET A 133 10.48 16.19 2.91
C MET A 133 11.40 17.22 3.61
N MET A 134 12.70 16.94 3.72
CA MET A 134 13.68 17.74 4.44
C MET A 134 13.27 18.03 5.90
N LEU A 135 12.60 17.07 6.55
CA LEU A 135 12.13 17.18 7.92
C LEU A 135 12.93 16.26 8.85
N PRO A 136 13.27 16.70 10.06
CA PRO A 136 13.79 15.80 11.07
C PRO A 136 12.66 14.86 11.56
N PRO A 137 12.93 13.58 11.86
CA PRO A 137 11.89 12.62 12.25
C PRO A 137 11.04 13.03 13.46
N ASP A 138 11.59 13.83 14.39
CA ASP A 138 10.89 14.32 15.58
C ASP A 138 9.88 15.45 15.30
N GLN A 139 9.83 15.93 14.05
CA GLN A 139 8.83 16.90 13.57
C GLN A 139 7.79 16.25 12.64
N VAL A 140 7.82 14.92 12.49
CA VAL A 140 6.85 14.18 11.66
C VAL A 140 5.86 13.46 12.55
N LEU A 141 4.58 13.74 12.36
CA LEU A 141 3.49 12.92 12.88
C LEU A 141 3.11 11.89 11.82
N PHE A 142 3.28 10.60 12.13
CA PHE A 142 2.80 9.50 11.30
C PHE A 142 1.50 8.94 11.90
N LEU A 143 0.47 8.76 11.05
CA LEU A 143 -0.87 8.31 11.42
C LEU A 143 -1.14 6.87 10.97
#